data_AF-A0A090R0N7-F1
#
_entry.id   AF-A0A090R0N7-F1
#
_cell.length_a   1.000
_cell.length_b   1.000
_cell.length_c   1.000
_cell.angle_alpha   90.00
_cell.angle_beta   90.00
_cell.angle_gamma   90.00
#
_symmetry.space_group_name_H-M   'P 1'
#
loop_
_entity.id
_entity.type
_entity.pdbx_description
1 polymer ?
#
loop_
_entity_poly.entity_id
_entity_poly.type
_entity_poly.pdbx_seq_one_letter_code
_entity_poly.pdbx_strand_id
1 'polypeptide(L)' 'MYSLPDNFVETRNDIAASITKDRIDALAAKWFNPNDYQIIVVGDAKSLKPQFQAMGLPVRDMRPMQ' A
#
# COMPACT_ATOMS: atom_id res chain seq x y z
N MET A 1 25.82 9.49 -9.14
CA MET A 1 25.01 10.67 -8.74
C MET A 1 23.75 10.63 -9.59
N TYR A 2 22.56 10.68 -8.98
CA TYR A 2 21.31 10.67 -9.75
C TYR A 2 21.20 12.00 -10.52
N SER A 3 21.25 11.95 -11.84
CA SER A 3 21.07 13.09 -12.74
C SER A 3 19.59 13.51 -12.78
N LEU A 4 19.12 14.10 -11.68
CA LEU A 4 17.79 14.69 -11.65
C LEU A 4 17.85 16.08 -12.30
N PRO A 5 16.88 16.43 -13.16
CA PRO A 5 16.78 17.77 -13.71
C PRO A 5 16.57 18.81 -12.60
N ASP A 6 17.07 20.03 -12.80
CA ASP A 6 17.07 21.11 -11.80
C ASP A 6 15.67 21.42 -11.25
N ASN A 7 14.62 21.16 -12.04
CA ASN A 7 13.21 21.39 -11.69
C ASN A 7 12.48 20.14 -11.14
N PHE A 8 13.20 19.09 -10.75
CA PHE A 8 12.60 17.83 -10.29
C PHE A 8 11.68 18.03 -9.07
N VAL A 9 12.08 18.90 -8.12
CA VAL A 9 11.30 19.16 -6.91
C VAL A 9 10.01 19.92 -7.22
N GLU A 10 10.08 20.93 -8.09
CA GLU A 10 8.90 21.70 -8.53
C GLU A 10 7.92 20.82 -9.30
N THR A 11 8.41 20.07 -10.28
CA THR A 11 7.58 19.16 -11.09
C THR A 11 6.87 18.12 -10.22
N ARG A 12 7.55 17.57 -9.19
CA ARG A 12 6.93 16.62 -8.26
C ARG A 12 5.81 17.25 -7.44
N ASN A 13 6.02 18.47 -6.96
CA ASN A 13 5.02 19.18 -6.16
C ASN A 13 3.79 19.51 -7.00
N ASP A 14 3.98 19.93 -8.25
CA ASP A 14 2.88 20.21 -9.18
C ASP A 14 2.08 18.93 -9.50
N ILE A 15 2.76 17.81 -9.73
CA ILE A 15 2.09 16.52 -9.95
C ILE A 15 1.29 16.12 -8.72
N ALA A 16 1.87 16.23 -7.52
CA ALA A 16 1.18 15.86 -6.28
C ALA A 16 -0.02 16.77 -5.99
N ALA A 17 0.07 18.06 -6.33
CA ALA A 17 -1.01 19.03 -6.13
C ALA A 17 -2.13 18.92 -7.18
N SER A 18 -1.81 18.51 -8.41
CA SER A 18 -2.75 18.49 -9.55
C SER A 18 -3.31 17.11 -9.87
N ILE A 19 -2.83 16.05 -9.20
CA ILE A 19 -3.30 14.70 -9.47
C ILE A 19 -4.81 14.57 -9.19
N THR A 20 -5.55 14.11 -10.17
CA THR A 20 -6.99 13.91 -10.06
C THR A 20 -7.32 12.59 -9.40
N LYS A 21 -8.53 12.50 -8.82
CA LYS A 21 -9.06 11.25 -8.28
C LYS A 21 -9.03 10.13 -9.32
N ASP A 22 -9.52 10.39 -10.53
CA ASP A 22 -9.55 9.39 -11.61
C ASP A 22 -8.15 8.86 -11.95
N ARG A 23 -7.12 9.72 -11.87
CA ARG A 23 -5.74 9.32 -12.10
C ARG A 23 -5.21 8.46 -10.96
N ILE A 24 -5.56 8.77 -9.71
CA ILE A 24 -5.24 7.93 -8.55
C ILE A 24 -5.93 6.57 -8.69
N ASP A 25 -7.22 6.54 -9.04
CA ASP A 25 -8.00 5.31 -9.18
C ASP A 25 -7.41 4.42 -10.30
N ALA A 26 -7.01 5.00 -11.43
CA ALA A 26 -6.33 4.28 -12.51
C ALA A 26 -4.97 3.71 -12.09
N LEU A 27 -4.19 4.47 -11.30
CA LEU A 27 -2.92 3.99 -10.76
C LEU A 27 -3.14 2.89 -9.72
N ALA A 28 -4.16 3.02 -8.87
CA ALA A 28 -4.52 2.00 -7.90
C ALA A 28 -4.93 0.70 -8.60
N ALA A 29 -5.78 0.76 -9.63
CA ALA A 29 -6.15 -0.42 -10.40
C ALA A 29 -4.95 -1.07 -11.12
N LYS A 30 -3.97 -0.27 -11.56
CA LYS A 30 -2.76 -0.78 -12.22
C LYS A 30 -1.82 -1.49 -11.27
N TRP A 31 -1.59 -0.92 -10.10
CA TRP A 31 -0.56 -1.41 -9.18
C TRP A 31 -1.14 -2.27 -8.07
N PHE A 32 -2.30 -1.94 -7.51
CA PHE A 32 -2.95 -2.69 -6.44
C PHE A 32 -3.90 -3.77 -6.98
N ASN A 33 -3.36 -4.86 -7.53
CA ASN A 33 -4.10 -6.11 -7.73
C ASN A 33 -4.12 -6.95 -6.43
N PRO A 34 -5.25 -7.09 -5.72
CA PRO A 34 -5.31 -7.79 -4.44
C PRO A 34 -4.84 -9.25 -4.46
N ASN A 35 -4.81 -9.89 -5.64
CA ASN A 35 -4.33 -11.27 -5.79
C ASN A 35 -2.80 -11.38 -5.79
N ASP A 36 -2.09 -10.29 -6.07
CA ASP A 36 -0.63 -10.27 -6.18
C ASP A 36 0.05 -9.81 -4.88
N TYR A 37 -0.74 -9.46 -3.85
CA TYR A 37 -0.23 -8.94 -2.57
C TYR A 37 -0.44 -9.90 -1.42
N GLN A 38 0.57 -9.96 -0.56
CA GLN A 38 0.47 -10.56 0.76
C GLN A 38 0.72 -9.48 1.81
N ILE A 39 -0.30 -9.20 2.62
CA ILE A 39 -0.20 -8.26 3.73
C ILE A 39 0.21 -9.05 4.97
N ILE A 40 1.40 -8.76 5.50
CA ILE A 40 1.94 -9.39 6.72
C ILE A 40 1.87 -8.37 7.85
N VAL A 41 1.17 -8.72 8.92
CA VAL A 41 1.03 -7.89 10.12
C VAL A 41 1.75 -8.58 11.27
N VAL A 42 2.70 -7.88 11.88
CA VAL A 42 3.49 -8.38 13.01
C VAL A 42 3.06 -7.68 14.29
N GLY A 43 2.59 -8.44 15.27
CA GLY A 43 2.17 -7.91 16.57
C GLY A 43 1.48 -8.96 17.43
N ASP A 44 0.83 -8.53 18.52
CA ASP A 44 0.08 -9.43 19.39
C ASP A 44 -1.19 -9.94 18.70
N ALA A 45 -1.15 -11.21 18.31
CA ALA A 45 -2.26 -11.89 17.67
C ALA A 45 -3.56 -11.83 18.50
N LYS A 46 -3.51 -11.79 19.83
CA LYS A 46 -4.74 -11.75 20.67
C LYS A 46 -5.52 -10.46 20.50
N SER A 47 -4.80 -9.34 20.40
CA SER A 47 -5.39 -8.01 20.20
C SER A 47 -5.78 -7.76 18.74
N LEU A 48 -5.02 -8.36 17.81
CA LEU A 48 -5.19 -8.17 16.37
C LEU A 48 -6.29 -9.05 15.76
N LYS A 49 -6.47 -10.28 16.25
CA LYS A 49 -7.46 -11.23 15.72
C LYS A 49 -8.90 -10.68 15.65
N PRO A 50 -9.45 -10.02 16.69
CA PRO A 50 -10.79 -9.46 16.62
C PRO A 50 -10.93 -8.36 15.56
N GLN A 51 -9.90 -7.53 15.39
CA GLN A 51 -9.90 -6.43 14.42
C GLN A 51 -9.92 -6.95 12.99
N PHE A 52 -9.13 -7.98 12.69
CA PHE A 52 -9.12 -8.58 11.35
C PHE A 52 -10.36 -9.43 11.05
N GLN A 53 -10.97 -10.07 12.06
CA GLN A 53 -12.26 -10.75 11.88
C GLN A 53 -13.37 -9.78 11.49
N ALA A 54 -13.37 -8.57 12.04
CA ALA A 54 -14.35 -7.54 11.69
C ALA A 54 -14.22 -7.02 10.24
N MET A 55 -13.04 -7.16 9.63
CA MET A 55 -12.78 -6.69 8.26
C MET A 55 -13.29 -7.67 7.18
N GLY A 56 -13.70 -8.90 7.55
CA GLY A 56 -14.19 -9.90 6.60
C GLY A 56 -13.12 -10.43 5.62
N LEU A 57 -11.83 -10.19 5.91
CA LEU A 57 -10.72 -10.65 5.09
C LEU A 57 -10.24 -12.04 5.54
N PRO A 58 -9.77 -12.90 4.62
CA PRO A 58 -9.23 -14.21 4.99
C PRO A 58 -7.91 -14.06 5.77
N VAL A 59 -7.95 -14.28 7.09
CA VAL A 59 -6.77 -14.23 7.95
C VAL A 59 -6.13 -15.61 8.05
N ARG A 60 -4.81 -15.69 7.81
CA ARG A 60 -4.02 -16.90 8.08
C ARG A 60 -3.03 -16.62 9.20
N ASP A 61 -3.09 -17.43 10.25
CA ASP A 61 -2.07 -17.41 11.31
C ASP A 61 -0.74 -17.93 10.74
N MET A 62 0.27 -17.07 10.67
CA MET A 62 1.64 -17.46 10.33
C MET A 62 2.42 -17.76 11.61
N ARG A 63 2.91 -18.98 11.75
CA ARG A 63 3.94 -19.32 12.75
C ARG A 63 5.29 -19.20 12.05
N PRO A 64 6.30 -18.54 12.65
CA PRO A 64 7.65 -18.54 12.11
C PRO A 64 8.08 -19.99 11.89
N MET A 65 8.58 -20.30 10.70
CA MET A 65 9.17 -21.60 10.41
C MET A 65 10.39 -21.72 11.32
N GLN A 66 10.40 -22.74 12.19
CA GLN A 66 11.58 -23.03 13.03
C GLN A 66 12.76 -23.46 12.18
#